data_AF-A0A4Q1REK7-F1
#
_entry.id   AF-A0A4Q1REK7-F1
#
_cell.length_a   1.000
_cell.length_b   1.000
_cell.length_c   1.000
_cell.angle_alpha   90.00
_cell.angle_beta   90.00
_cell.angle_gamma   90.00
#
_symmetry.space_group_name_H-M   'P 1'
#
loop_
_entity.id
_entity.type
_entity.pdbx_description
1 polymer ?
#
loop_
_entity_poly.entity_id
_entity_poly.type
_entity_poly.pdbx_seq_one_letter_code
_entity_poly.pdbx_strand_id
1 'polypeptide(L)'
;MAEPTTQYVVASKACKNPEAAFKIVNYLIKNEQKWVDEGVSTTEMGTADFYPLYNTYDNADEIEVSYDVLTKYLAGEITMDDVDFSTHKLLKSDMEAVTKLKKEPYDDFSLDKWNLDSDIAKNNLPRLVAILVGDAPSVNEKYVPVYNAYNGQTETMETKWANLKKMEEETFSKIVMGKADISEFDTFVENWKSQGGDQILKEINEELSK
;
A
#
# COMPACT_ATOMS: atom_id res chain seq x y z
N MET A 1 3.81 3.28 -14.07
CA MET A 1 2.75 2.54 -13.37
C MET A 1 3.06 1.07 -13.51
N ALA A 2 3.12 0.32 -12.41
CA ALA A 2 3.05 -1.13 -12.50
C ALA A 2 1.67 -1.50 -13.09
N GLU A 3 1.61 -2.54 -13.91
CA GLU A 3 0.34 -3.06 -14.42
C GLU A 3 -0.53 -3.47 -13.22
N PRO A 4 -1.80 -3.03 -13.12
CA PRO A 4 -2.67 -3.36 -11.99
C PRO A 4 -3.01 -4.85 -11.93
N THR A 5 -2.78 -5.60 -13.01
CA THR A 5 -2.96 -7.06 -13.05
C THR A 5 -2.06 -7.66 -14.13
N THR A 6 -1.31 -8.71 -13.76
CA THR A 6 -0.40 -9.43 -14.66
C THR A 6 -0.87 -10.84 -15.04
N GLN A 7 -1.97 -11.33 -14.45
CA GLN A 7 -2.49 -12.68 -14.65
C GLN A 7 -4.02 -12.69 -14.77
N TYR A 8 -4.53 -13.49 -15.72
CA TYR A 8 -5.97 -13.61 -15.98
C TYR A 8 -6.36 -15.07 -16.21
N VAL A 9 -7.49 -15.48 -15.64
CA VAL A 9 -8.14 -16.76 -15.98
C VAL A 9 -9.27 -16.47 -16.96
N VAL A 10 -9.19 -17.06 -18.16
CA VAL A 10 -10.16 -16.83 -19.23
C VAL A 10 -10.81 -18.15 -19.63
N ALA A 11 -12.14 -18.21 -19.62
CA ALA A 11 -12.90 -19.34 -20.13
C ALA A 11 -13.42 -19.06 -21.55
N SER A 12 -13.15 -19.98 -22.49
CA SER A 12 -13.69 -19.89 -23.85
C SER A 12 -15.22 -19.99 -23.84
N LYS A 13 -15.90 -19.28 -24.76
CA LYS A 13 -17.33 -19.45 -25.00
C LYS A 13 -17.72 -20.88 -25.39
N ALA A 14 -16.78 -21.65 -25.94
CA ALA A 14 -16.98 -23.05 -26.30
C ALA A 14 -16.65 -24.03 -25.15
N CYS A 15 -16.20 -23.53 -23.98
CA CYS A 15 -15.92 -24.38 -22.84
C CYS A 15 -17.21 -25.05 -22.37
N LYS A 16 -17.20 -26.38 -22.24
CA LYS A 16 -18.38 -27.15 -21.86
C LYS A 16 -18.85 -26.84 -20.43
N ASN A 17 -17.91 -26.55 -19.52
CA ASN A 17 -18.17 -26.31 -18.10
C ASN A 17 -17.38 -25.07 -17.61
N PRO A 18 -17.73 -23.85 -18.06
CA PRO A 18 -17.00 -22.63 -17.68
C PRO A 18 -17.09 -22.33 -16.18
N GLU A 19 -18.12 -22.83 -15.49
CA GLU A 19 -18.30 -22.69 -14.04
C GLU A 19 -17.24 -23.43 -13.23
N ALA A 20 -16.54 -24.41 -13.82
CA ALA A 20 -15.45 -25.11 -13.16
C ALA A 20 -14.31 -24.16 -12.76
N ALA A 21 -14.01 -23.14 -13.58
CA ALA A 21 -12.98 -22.14 -13.26
C ALA A 21 -13.34 -21.39 -11.96
N PHE A 22 -14.58 -20.93 -11.84
CA PHE A 22 -15.05 -20.24 -10.63
C PHE A 22 -15.08 -21.15 -9.40
N LYS A 23 -15.45 -22.43 -9.56
CA LYS A 23 -15.42 -23.39 -8.46
C LYS A 23 -14.00 -23.66 -7.95
N ILE A 24 -13.02 -23.73 -8.85
CA ILE A 24 -11.59 -23.85 -8.50
C ILE A 24 -11.15 -22.60 -7.72
N VAL A 25 -11.43 -21.39 -8.23
CA VAL A 25 -11.08 -20.14 -7.55
C VAL A 25 -11.73 -20.03 -6.16
N ASN A 26 -13.03 -20.29 -6.04
CA ASN A 26 -13.72 -20.23 -4.75
C ASN A 26 -13.18 -21.26 -3.76
N TYR A 27 -12.73 -22.42 -4.25
CA TYR A 27 -12.14 -23.45 -3.41
C TYR A 27 -10.75 -23.04 -2.90
N LEU A 28 -9.96 -22.30 -3.69
CA LEU A 28 -8.72 -21.67 -3.22
C LEU A 28 -9.01 -20.68 -2.09
N ILE A 29 -9.87 -19.68 -2.34
CA ILE A 29 -10.21 -18.62 -1.36
C ILE A 29 -10.66 -19.24 -0.03
N LYS A 30 -11.50 -20.27 -0.09
CA LYS A 30 -12.05 -20.94 1.09
C LYS A 30 -11.03 -21.75 1.90
N ASN A 31 -10.03 -22.36 1.26
CA ASN A 31 -9.21 -23.40 1.91
C ASN A 31 -7.71 -23.08 1.99
N GLU A 32 -7.22 -22.06 1.27
CA GLU A 32 -5.79 -21.77 1.21
C GLU A 32 -5.16 -21.60 2.59
N GLN A 33 -5.76 -20.77 3.46
CA GLN A 33 -5.21 -20.53 4.79
C GLN A 33 -5.17 -21.82 5.62
N LYS A 34 -6.21 -22.66 5.51
CA LYS A 34 -6.25 -23.96 6.15
C LYS A 34 -5.08 -24.86 5.70
N TRP A 35 -4.75 -24.86 4.41
CA TRP A 35 -3.62 -25.64 3.89
C TRP A 35 -2.27 -25.11 4.38
N VAL A 36 -2.13 -23.80 4.50
CA VAL A 36 -0.96 -23.17 5.10
C VAL A 36 -0.83 -23.62 6.56
N ASP A 37 -1.92 -23.55 7.33
CA ASP A 37 -1.95 -23.95 8.75
C ASP A 37 -1.69 -25.46 8.94
N GLU A 38 -2.15 -26.29 8.00
CA GLU A 38 -1.90 -27.75 7.97
C GLU A 38 -0.50 -28.11 7.45
N GLY A 39 0.32 -27.12 7.07
CA GLY A 39 1.70 -27.32 6.59
C GLY A 39 1.79 -27.92 5.19
N VAL A 40 0.72 -27.86 4.40
CA VAL A 40 0.72 -28.27 2.98
C VAL A 40 1.60 -27.34 2.16
N SER A 41 1.57 -26.04 2.48
CA SER A 41 2.51 -25.05 1.97
C SER A 41 3.72 -24.94 2.89
N THR A 42 4.91 -24.94 2.30
CA THR A 42 6.18 -24.78 3.02
C THR A 42 6.88 -23.50 2.58
N THR A 43 8.00 -23.19 3.22
CA THR A 43 8.88 -22.09 2.78
C THR A 43 9.47 -22.30 1.38
N GLU A 44 9.47 -23.54 0.87
CA GLU A 44 10.04 -23.91 -0.42
C GLU A 44 8.96 -24.12 -1.50
N MET A 45 7.71 -24.38 -1.10
CA MET A 45 6.61 -24.69 -2.00
C MET A 45 5.30 -24.08 -1.47
N GLY A 46 4.83 -23.02 -2.12
CA GLY A 46 3.58 -22.35 -1.78
C GLY A 46 2.37 -22.94 -2.51
N THR A 47 1.16 -22.54 -2.10
CA THR A 47 -0.09 -22.91 -2.78
C THR A 47 -0.05 -22.64 -4.28
N ALA A 48 0.60 -21.55 -4.68
CA ALA A 48 0.78 -21.16 -6.07
C ALA A 48 1.50 -22.21 -6.93
N ASP A 49 2.34 -23.06 -6.33
CA ASP A 49 3.16 -24.04 -7.06
C ASP A 49 2.37 -25.28 -7.48
N PHE A 50 1.26 -25.59 -6.79
CA PHE A 50 0.50 -26.82 -7.03
C PHE A 50 -0.99 -26.61 -7.26
N TYR A 51 -1.54 -25.44 -6.92
CA TYR A 51 -2.98 -25.19 -7.09
C TYR A 51 -3.32 -24.80 -8.54
N PRO A 52 -4.26 -25.50 -9.21
CA PRO A 52 -4.61 -25.21 -10.59
C PRO A 52 -5.26 -23.83 -10.73
N LEU A 53 -4.93 -23.11 -11.81
CA LEU A 53 -5.45 -21.76 -12.09
C LEU A 53 -5.20 -20.77 -10.95
N TYR A 54 -4.11 -20.96 -10.18
CA TYR A 54 -3.75 -20.04 -9.13
C TYR A 54 -3.58 -18.63 -9.69
N ASN A 55 -4.21 -17.69 -9.00
CA ASN A 55 -4.01 -16.25 -9.12
C ASN A 55 -4.21 -15.68 -7.71
N THR A 56 -3.69 -14.49 -7.46
CA THR A 56 -3.95 -13.80 -6.20
C THR A 56 -5.36 -13.23 -6.24
N TYR A 57 -6.23 -13.76 -5.39
CA TYR A 57 -7.59 -13.28 -5.20
C TYR A 57 -7.77 -12.81 -3.77
N ASP A 58 -8.41 -11.65 -3.63
CA ASP A 58 -8.77 -11.09 -2.33
C ASP A 58 -10.14 -10.41 -2.40
N ASN A 59 -10.72 -10.10 -1.25
CA ASN A 59 -11.96 -9.33 -1.20
C ASN A 59 -11.70 -7.89 -1.66
N ALA A 60 -12.68 -7.28 -2.32
CA ALA A 60 -12.56 -5.90 -2.78
C ALA A 60 -12.45 -4.90 -1.61
N ASP A 61 -12.97 -5.28 -0.45
CA ASP A 61 -13.00 -4.55 0.82
C ASP A 61 -12.05 -5.15 1.88
N GLU A 62 -11.11 -6.03 1.49
CA GLU A 62 -10.24 -6.76 2.42
C GLU A 62 -9.50 -5.82 3.37
N ILE A 63 -8.94 -4.73 2.84
CA ILE A 63 -8.10 -3.81 3.61
C ILE A 63 -8.95 -2.89 4.47
N GLU A 64 -10.07 -2.39 3.96
CA GLU A 64 -11.00 -1.53 4.70
C GLU A 64 -11.62 -2.28 5.90
N VAL A 65 -12.05 -3.53 5.69
CA VAL A 65 -12.57 -4.38 6.77
C VAL A 65 -11.46 -4.68 7.79
N SER A 66 -10.25 -5.01 7.32
CA SER A 66 -9.13 -5.26 8.23
C SER A 66 -8.77 -4.03 9.06
N TYR A 67 -8.78 -2.84 8.45
CA TYR A 67 -8.53 -1.57 9.15
C TYR A 67 -9.56 -1.33 10.27
N ASP A 68 -10.85 -1.42 9.95
CA ASP A 68 -11.94 -1.17 10.90
C ASP A 68 -11.90 -2.17 12.06
N VAL A 69 -11.73 -3.46 11.76
CA VAL A 69 -11.65 -4.52 12.78
C VAL A 69 -10.43 -4.34 13.67
N LEU A 70 -9.24 -4.14 13.11
CA LEU A 70 -8.02 -3.98 13.91
C LEU A 70 -8.09 -2.72 14.80
N THR A 71 -8.65 -1.62 14.29
CA THR A 71 -8.82 -0.37 15.05
C THR A 71 -9.76 -0.58 16.24
N LYS A 72 -10.95 -1.15 16.01
CA LYS A 72 -11.91 -1.47 17.08
C LYS A 72 -11.35 -2.47 18.08
N TYR A 73 -10.60 -3.45 17.60
CA TYR A 73 -9.98 -4.47 18.45
C TYR A 73 -8.91 -3.86 19.36
N LEU A 74 -8.04 -3.00 18.83
CA LEU A 74 -7.04 -2.28 19.62
C LEU A 74 -7.69 -1.29 20.61
N ALA A 75 -8.83 -0.70 20.26
CA ALA A 75 -9.61 0.15 21.17
C ALA A 75 -10.36 -0.66 22.26
N GLY A 76 -10.37 -1.99 22.17
CA GLY A 76 -11.09 -2.86 23.09
C GLY A 76 -12.62 -2.86 22.90
N GLU A 77 -13.10 -2.38 21.75
CA GLU A 77 -14.54 -2.32 21.41
C GLU A 77 -15.10 -3.67 20.96
N ILE A 78 -14.24 -4.52 20.39
CA ILE A 78 -14.59 -5.87 19.95
C ILE A 78 -13.54 -6.87 20.43
N THR A 79 -13.87 -8.15 20.35
CA THR A 79 -12.99 -9.29 20.60
C THR A 79 -12.91 -10.20 19.37
N MET A 80 -12.01 -11.19 19.37
CA MET A 80 -11.94 -12.17 18.29
C MET A 80 -13.23 -12.99 18.12
N ASP A 81 -14.05 -13.14 19.17
CA ASP A 81 -15.32 -13.87 19.11
C ASP A 81 -16.40 -13.10 18.34
N ASP A 82 -16.22 -11.80 18.13
CA ASP A 82 -17.16 -10.92 17.41
C ASP A 82 -16.91 -10.89 15.90
N VAL A 83 -15.86 -11.56 15.40
CA VAL A 83 -15.37 -11.45 14.02
C VAL A 83 -15.58 -12.73 13.23
N ASP A 84 -16.17 -12.61 12.03
CA ASP A 84 -16.27 -13.71 11.07
C ASP A 84 -15.02 -13.78 10.18
N PHE A 85 -14.14 -14.73 10.47
CA PHE A 85 -12.91 -14.96 9.70
C PHE A 85 -13.12 -15.80 8.43
N SER A 86 -14.36 -16.19 8.09
CA SER A 86 -14.62 -17.09 6.95
C SER A 86 -14.41 -16.42 5.59
N THR A 87 -14.44 -15.09 5.54
CA THR A 87 -14.30 -14.30 4.32
C THR A 87 -12.95 -13.59 4.24
N HIS A 88 -12.40 -13.14 5.37
CA HIS A 88 -11.14 -12.38 5.45
C HIS A 88 -10.04 -13.26 6.06
N LYS A 89 -9.44 -14.10 5.22
CA LYS A 89 -8.59 -15.23 5.65
C LYS A 89 -7.35 -14.82 6.44
N LEU A 90 -6.85 -13.60 6.25
CA LEU A 90 -5.64 -13.09 6.92
C LEU A 90 -5.96 -12.35 8.24
N LEU A 91 -7.20 -11.90 8.41
CA LEU A 91 -7.60 -11.02 9.51
C LEU A 91 -7.36 -11.62 10.89
N LYS A 92 -7.55 -12.94 11.05
CA LYS A 92 -7.27 -13.60 12.33
C LYS A 92 -5.78 -13.49 12.70
N SER A 93 -4.90 -13.78 11.75
CA SER A 93 -3.44 -13.66 11.94
C SER A 93 -3.05 -12.20 12.21
N ASP A 94 -3.69 -11.25 11.52
CA ASP A 94 -3.47 -9.82 11.75
C ASP A 94 -3.87 -9.41 13.18
N MET A 95 -5.04 -9.84 13.68
CA MET A 95 -5.48 -9.59 15.06
C MET A 95 -4.55 -10.24 16.11
N GLU A 96 -4.06 -11.46 15.86
CA GLU A 96 -3.11 -12.13 16.75
C GLU A 96 -1.74 -11.42 16.76
N ALA A 97 -1.27 -10.96 15.61
CA ALA A 97 0.01 -10.29 15.46
C ALA A 97 0.00 -8.87 16.01
N VAL A 98 -1.09 -8.11 15.80
CA VAL A 98 -1.16 -6.69 16.19
C VAL A 98 -1.01 -6.50 17.69
N THR A 99 -1.53 -7.43 18.50
CA THR A 99 -1.39 -7.38 19.97
C THR A 99 0.04 -7.59 20.46
N LYS A 100 0.87 -8.28 19.68
CA LYS A 100 2.29 -8.53 19.98
C LYS A 100 3.19 -7.42 19.43
N LEU A 101 2.77 -6.78 18.34
CA LEU A 101 3.58 -5.87 17.56
C LEU A 101 3.27 -4.39 17.82
N LYS A 102 2.03 -4.02 18.11
CA LYS A 102 1.65 -2.64 18.42
C LYS A 102 1.68 -2.41 19.93
N LYS A 103 2.29 -1.30 20.36
CA LYS A 103 2.34 -0.84 21.74
C LYS A 103 1.37 0.32 21.95
N GLU A 104 0.92 0.49 23.20
CA GLU A 104 0.16 1.67 23.60
C GLU A 104 1.03 2.95 23.54
N PRO A 105 0.43 4.12 23.24
CA PRO A 105 -0.97 4.28 22.83
C PRO A 105 -1.20 3.81 21.38
N TYR A 106 -2.36 3.21 21.12
CA TYR A 106 -2.60 2.48 19.86
C TYR A 106 -2.86 3.36 18.65
N ASP A 107 -3.22 4.63 18.87
CA ASP A 107 -3.38 5.67 17.86
C ASP A 107 -2.06 6.38 17.49
N ASP A 108 -0.97 6.13 18.22
CA ASP A 108 0.36 6.65 17.90
C ASP A 108 1.13 5.65 17.01
N PHE A 109 1.33 6.03 15.74
CA PHE A 109 2.02 5.21 14.75
C PHE A 109 3.53 5.47 14.65
N SER A 110 4.11 6.19 15.61
CA SER A 110 5.56 6.41 15.71
C SER A 110 6.32 5.09 15.80
N LEU A 111 7.55 5.07 15.26
CA LEU A 111 8.36 3.85 15.13
C LEU A 111 8.58 3.13 16.48
N ASP A 112 8.75 3.87 17.57
CA ASP A 112 8.95 3.32 18.91
C ASP A 112 7.71 2.61 19.48
N LYS A 113 6.53 2.87 18.90
CA LYS A 113 5.26 2.20 19.24
C LYS A 113 5.08 0.85 18.55
N TRP A 114 6.07 0.42 17.79
CA TRP A 114 6.11 -0.92 17.21
C TRP A 114 7.19 -1.77 17.91
N ASN A 115 6.92 -3.06 18.07
CA ASN A 115 7.87 -4.04 18.59
C ASN A 115 8.68 -4.64 17.43
N LEU A 116 9.73 -3.93 17.02
CA LEU A 116 10.58 -4.34 15.90
C LEU A 116 11.44 -5.57 16.22
N ASP A 117 11.65 -5.87 17.50
CA ASP A 117 12.51 -6.96 17.97
C ASP A 117 11.78 -8.32 18.04
N SER A 118 10.47 -8.34 17.79
CA SER A 118 9.70 -9.59 17.77
C SER A 118 10.12 -10.47 16.59
N ASP A 119 10.17 -11.78 16.85
CA ASP A 119 10.37 -12.84 15.86
C ASP A 119 9.38 -12.79 14.68
N ILE A 120 8.15 -12.35 14.92
CA ILE A 120 7.12 -12.21 13.89
C ILE A 120 7.14 -10.85 13.16
N ALA A 121 7.96 -9.88 13.63
CA ALA A 121 7.96 -8.53 13.07
C ALA A 121 8.27 -8.53 11.57
N LYS A 122 9.27 -9.30 11.14
CA LYS A 122 9.68 -9.37 9.73
C LYS A 122 8.53 -9.77 8.79
N ASN A 123 7.65 -10.66 9.23
CA ASN A 123 6.61 -11.25 8.39
C ASN A 123 5.27 -10.52 8.51
N ASN A 124 4.91 -10.04 9.71
CA ASN A 124 3.59 -9.47 9.98
C ASN A 124 3.59 -7.94 10.01
N LEU A 125 4.67 -7.30 10.45
CA LEU A 125 4.71 -5.85 10.64
C LEU A 125 4.46 -5.07 9.34
N PRO A 126 5.06 -5.42 8.18
CA PRO A 126 4.83 -4.66 6.94
C PRO A 126 3.35 -4.59 6.56
N ARG A 127 2.62 -5.71 6.71
CA ARG A 127 1.18 -5.77 6.44
C ARG A 127 0.39 -4.92 7.44
N LEU A 128 0.66 -5.05 8.74
CA LEU A 128 -0.04 -4.27 9.77
C LEU A 128 0.17 -2.76 9.60
N VAL A 129 1.39 -2.32 9.26
CA VAL A 129 1.67 -0.91 8.97
C VAL A 129 0.96 -0.47 7.69
N ALA A 130 0.96 -1.28 6.64
CA ALA A 130 0.23 -0.97 5.41
C ALA A 130 -1.27 -0.78 5.65
N ILE A 131 -1.88 -1.62 6.48
CA ILE A 131 -3.30 -1.49 6.85
C ILE A 131 -3.51 -0.26 7.74
N LEU A 132 -2.90 -0.22 8.92
CA LEU A 132 -3.23 0.78 9.95
C LEU A 132 -2.72 2.20 9.66
N VAL A 133 -1.68 2.34 8.83
CA VAL A 133 -1.11 3.65 8.45
C VAL A 133 -1.33 3.95 6.98
N GLY A 134 -1.05 2.98 6.12
CA GLY A 134 -1.12 3.18 4.67
C GLY A 134 -2.54 3.37 4.14
N ASP A 135 -3.50 2.59 4.65
CA ASP A 135 -4.89 2.65 4.22
C ASP A 135 -5.75 3.62 5.05
N ALA A 136 -5.24 4.11 6.17
CA ALA A 136 -5.95 5.05 7.03
C ALA A 136 -6.54 6.27 6.27
N PRO A 137 -5.87 6.88 5.28
CA PRO A 137 -6.46 7.95 4.48
C PRO A 137 -7.65 7.49 3.63
N SER A 138 -7.60 6.27 3.07
CA SER A 138 -8.68 5.71 2.24
C SER A 138 -9.96 5.51 3.04
N VAL A 139 -9.83 5.08 4.30
CA VAL A 139 -10.96 4.76 5.18
C VAL A 139 -11.50 5.98 5.93
N ASN A 140 -10.61 6.84 6.43
CA ASN A 140 -11.01 7.96 7.30
C ASN A 140 -11.27 9.25 6.54
N GLU A 141 -10.66 9.43 5.37
CA GLU A 141 -10.78 10.67 4.62
C GLU A 141 -11.75 10.52 3.47
N LYS A 142 -12.41 11.63 3.15
CA LYS A 142 -13.19 11.70 1.92
C LYS A 142 -12.23 11.83 0.76
N TYR A 143 -12.34 10.95 -0.23
CA TYR A 143 -11.62 11.11 -1.49
C TYR A 143 -11.98 12.46 -2.13
N VAL A 144 -11.00 13.37 -2.18
CA VAL A 144 -11.09 14.64 -2.91
C VAL A 144 -10.16 14.54 -4.10
N PRO A 145 -10.67 14.26 -5.32
CA PRO A 145 -9.83 14.17 -6.49
C PRO A 145 -9.17 15.53 -6.76
N VAL A 146 -7.84 15.55 -6.74
CA VAL A 146 -7.05 16.70 -7.20
C VAL A 146 -6.55 16.35 -8.60
N TYR A 147 -7.10 17.03 -9.59
CA TYR A 147 -6.62 16.90 -10.96
C TYR A 147 -5.42 17.82 -11.16
N ASN A 148 -4.41 17.33 -11.88
CA ASN A 148 -3.29 18.16 -12.30
C ASN A 148 -3.83 19.38 -13.07
N ALA A 149 -3.43 20.57 -12.64
CA ALA A 149 -3.76 21.79 -13.37
C ALA A 149 -3.12 21.75 -14.78
N TYR A 150 -1.89 21.24 -14.89
CA TYR A 150 -1.12 21.17 -16.13
C TYR A 150 -0.42 19.82 -16.27
N ASN A 151 -0.49 19.21 -17.46
CA ASN A 151 0.12 17.91 -17.77
C ASN A 151 1.17 17.99 -18.90
N GLY A 152 1.42 19.19 -19.42
CA GLY A 152 2.36 19.39 -20.53
C GLY A 152 3.81 19.51 -20.07
N GLN A 153 4.71 19.59 -21.04
CA GLN A 153 6.11 19.93 -20.82
C GLN A 153 6.34 21.34 -21.36
N THR A 154 6.93 22.21 -20.55
CA THR A 154 7.27 23.57 -20.99
C THR A 154 8.67 23.62 -21.62
N GLU A 155 8.96 24.67 -22.40
CA GLU A 155 10.28 24.84 -23.03
C GLU A 155 11.41 24.84 -21.99
N THR A 156 11.22 25.53 -20.86
CA THR A 156 12.25 25.55 -19.81
C THR A 156 12.42 24.19 -19.13
N MET A 157 11.34 23.39 -19.00
CA MET A 157 11.44 22.04 -18.47
C MET A 157 12.38 21.16 -19.34
N GLU A 158 12.33 21.28 -20.67
CA GLU A 158 13.19 20.48 -21.56
C GLU A 158 14.69 20.61 -21.24
N THR A 159 15.13 21.81 -20.83
CA THR A 159 16.56 22.09 -20.64
C THR A 159 16.99 22.12 -19.18
N LYS A 160 16.09 22.41 -18.24
CA LYS A 160 16.43 22.64 -16.81
C LYS A 160 15.91 21.56 -15.86
N TRP A 161 14.88 20.81 -16.24
CA TRP A 161 14.17 19.93 -15.31
C TRP A 161 15.04 18.84 -14.69
N ALA A 162 15.96 18.26 -15.48
CA ALA A 162 16.90 17.24 -14.97
C ALA A 162 17.78 17.78 -13.82
N ASN A 163 18.26 19.01 -13.92
CA ASN A 163 19.07 19.62 -12.86
C ASN A 163 18.22 19.99 -11.63
N LEU A 164 17.02 20.51 -11.85
CA LEU A 164 16.08 20.84 -10.77
C LEU A 164 15.70 19.58 -9.97
N LYS A 165 15.37 18.48 -10.65
CA LYS A 165 15.08 17.18 -10.01
C LYS A 165 16.27 16.65 -9.23
N LYS A 166 17.47 16.71 -9.80
CA LYS A 166 18.67 16.25 -9.10
C LYS A 166 18.89 17.04 -7.80
N MET A 167 18.72 18.37 -7.85
CA MET A 167 18.82 19.22 -6.66
C MET A 167 17.77 18.87 -5.61
N GLU A 168 16.53 18.64 -6.04
CA GLU A 168 15.44 18.17 -5.19
C GLU A 168 15.79 16.83 -4.52
N GLU A 169 16.14 15.82 -5.31
CA GLU A 169 16.52 14.48 -4.82
C GLU A 169 17.67 14.53 -3.81
N GLU A 170 18.72 15.31 -4.09
CA GLU A 170 19.88 15.45 -3.20
C GLU A 170 19.54 16.16 -1.89
N THR A 171 18.79 17.26 -1.95
CA THR A 171 18.40 18.02 -0.75
C THR A 171 17.49 17.20 0.14
N PHE A 172 16.44 16.61 -0.43
CA PHE A 172 15.46 15.83 0.33
C PHE A 172 16.11 14.57 0.92
N SER A 173 17.02 13.91 0.19
CA SER A 173 17.79 12.78 0.74
C SER A 173 18.63 13.19 1.94
N LYS A 174 19.29 14.37 1.91
CA LYS A 174 20.07 14.84 3.05
C LYS A 174 19.18 15.12 4.27
N ILE A 175 18.03 15.77 4.07
CA ILE A 175 17.08 16.07 5.14
C ILE A 175 16.55 14.76 5.77
N VAL A 176 16.05 13.83 4.94
CA VAL A 176 15.49 12.56 5.42
C VAL A 176 16.53 11.72 6.17
N MET A 177 17.79 11.74 5.72
CA MET A 177 18.89 11.03 6.39
C MET A 177 19.43 11.77 7.62
N GLY A 178 18.88 12.94 8.00
CA GLY A 178 19.38 13.76 9.11
C GLY A 178 20.76 14.38 8.87
N LYS A 179 21.19 14.48 7.61
CA LYS A 179 22.45 15.12 7.20
C LYS A 179 22.32 16.63 6.95
N ALA A 180 21.09 17.12 6.87
CA ALA A 180 20.75 18.54 6.79
C ALA A 180 19.51 18.80 7.67
N ASP A 181 19.40 20.03 8.19
CA ASP A 181 18.22 20.47 8.93
C ASP A 181 17.03 20.70 7.98
N ILE A 182 15.81 20.65 8.49
CA ILE A 182 14.60 20.95 7.71
C ILE A 182 14.62 22.35 7.10
N SER A 183 15.35 23.31 7.72
CA SER A 183 15.54 24.66 7.19
C SER A 183 16.23 24.71 5.82
N GLU A 184 16.96 23.64 5.42
CA GLU A 184 17.58 23.55 4.10
C GLU A 184 16.54 23.57 2.97
N PHE A 185 15.28 23.22 3.27
CA PHE A 185 14.17 23.30 2.33
C PHE A 185 13.97 24.71 1.77
N ASP A 186 14.07 25.75 2.60
CA ASP A 186 13.89 27.14 2.16
C ASP A 186 14.96 27.54 1.14
N THR A 187 16.22 27.18 1.41
CA THR A 187 17.34 27.36 0.48
C THR A 187 17.11 26.60 -0.83
N PHE A 188 16.60 25.36 -0.76
CA PHE A 188 16.23 24.61 -1.95
C PHE A 188 15.17 25.32 -2.78
N VAL A 189 14.11 25.85 -2.17
CA VAL A 189 13.06 26.58 -2.88
C VAL A 189 13.61 27.82 -3.59
N GLU A 190 14.45 28.61 -2.93
CA GLU A 190 15.12 29.77 -3.54
C GLU A 190 15.99 29.37 -4.74
N ASN A 191 16.79 28.31 -4.59
CA ASN A 191 17.64 27.79 -5.66
C ASN A 191 16.82 27.20 -6.81
N TRP A 192 15.76 26.45 -6.53
CA TRP A 192 14.89 25.86 -7.53
C TRP A 192 14.23 26.95 -8.39
N LYS A 193 13.68 27.98 -7.74
CA LYS A 193 13.07 29.14 -8.41
C LYS A 193 14.06 29.86 -9.31
N SER A 194 15.23 30.20 -8.78
CA SER A 194 16.27 30.95 -9.51
C SER A 194 16.90 30.15 -10.67
N GLN A 195 16.92 28.82 -10.59
CA GLN A 195 17.52 27.96 -11.63
C GLN A 195 16.56 27.56 -12.76
N GLY A 196 15.37 28.17 -12.82
CA GLY A 196 14.40 27.99 -13.90
C GLY A 196 13.00 27.63 -13.42
N GLY A 197 12.82 27.37 -12.12
CA GLY A 197 11.53 27.08 -11.54
C GLY A 197 10.50 28.19 -11.73
N ASP A 198 10.87 29.46 -11.51
CA ASP A 198 9.94 30.58 -11.71
C ASP A 198 9.52 30.74 -13.18
N GLN A 199 10.45 30.48 -14.10
CA GLN A 199 10.16 30.53 -15.53
C GLN A 199 9.22 29.38 -15.94
N ILE A 200 9.42 28.17 -15.41
CA ILE A 200 8.50 27.04 -15.61
C ILE A 200 7.11 27.39 -15.09
N LEU A 201 7.00 27.95 -13.88
CA LEU A 201 5.70 28.36 -13.32
C LEU A 201 5.01 29.42 -14.18
N LYS A 202 5.78 30.37 -14.73
CA LYS A 202 5.26 31.37 -15.66
C LYS A 202 4.73 30.73 -16.94
N GLU A 203 5.50 29.85 -17.57
CA GLU A 203 5.09 29.12 -18.79
C GLU A 203 3.82 28.29 -18.56
N ILE A 204 3.73 27.60 -17.42
CA ILE A 204 2.51 26.86 -17.04
C ILE A 204 1.30 27.81 -16.95
N ASN A 205 1.44 28.94 -16.24
CA ASN A 205 0.33 29.90 -16.09
C ASN A 205 -0.10 30.51 -17.42
N GLU A 206 0.85 30.74 -18.33
CA GLU A 206 0.56 31.22 -19.69
C GLU A 206 -0.23 30.18 -20.50
N GLU A 207 0.13 28.89 -20.41
CA GLU A 207 -0.64 27.81 -21.05
C GLU A 207 -2.03 27.63 -20.44
N LEU A 208 -2.17 27.73 -19.12
CA LEU A 208 -3.47 27.61 -18.44
C LEU A 208 -4.41 28.78 -18.69
N SER A 209 -3.88 29.92 -19.15
CA SER A 209 -4.66 31.12 -19.46
C SER A 209 -5.18 31.15 -20.90
N LYS A 210 -4.87 30.14 -21.73
CA LYS A 210 -5.36 30.01 -23.11
C LYS A 210 -6.69 29.27 -23.15
#